data_AF-A0A7Y1SLQ2-F1
#
_entry.id   AF-A0A7Y1SLQ2-F1
#
_cell.length_a   1.000
_cell.length_b   1.000
_cell.length_c   1.000
_cell.angle_alpha   90.00
_cell.angle_beta   90.00
_cell.angle_gamma   90.00
#
_symmetry.space_group_name_H-M   'P 1'
#
loop_
_entity.id
_entity.type
_entity.pdbx_description
1 polymer ?
#
loop_
_entity_poly.entity_id
_entity_poly.type
_entity_poly.pdbx_seq_one_letter_code
_entity_poly.pdbx_strand_id
1 'polypeptide(L)'
;MAAQQDNNSSPDSSSTAADTAGQIDLNPAIAIERIDSWLDGLVRLLPNIVVAIIVFIVFWMLAKLVKRVIKRTTESRGRTNLGEVLGGFFKAAILVFGGLIAATIVVPTLNPGDLVAGLGVSSVAIGFAFKDILQNWLAGLLILLRQPFEVGDQIEVNGFEGTVDHIETRATIMKTYDGQKVVIPNSDIYTNAVTVKTGFDFRRSQYDIGIGYGDDVEEAQKIILDVLKDVKDVETDPAPQALPWDLAASWVTIRARWWTNSHKADVVGVRADVIMKMKRALDKAGIDMPYETQVHLFHDQTEDRDGQPGEQREGWPAPADREVKPRYKAIEESTGKKSSTRRKKPAKTGS
;
A
#
# COMPACT_ATOMS: atom_id res chain seq x y z
N MET A 1 18.31 65.21 -41.11
CA MET A 1 19.75 64.98 -41.41
C MET A 1 19.86 63.53 -41.84
N ALA A 2 19.85 63.25 -43.15
CA ALA A 2 21.04 63.16 -44.02
C ALA A 2 22.00 62.08 -43.48
N ALA A 3 22.35 61.00 -44.17
CA ALA A 3 22.52 60.72 -45.60
C ALA A 3 22.30 59.18 -45.83
N GLN A 4 21.66 58.72 -46.91
CA GLN A 4 22.21 58.48 -48.26
C GLN A 4 23.25 57.34 -48.22
N GLN A 5 23.11 56.24 -48.98
CA GLN A 5 23.47 56.13 -50.40
C GLN A 5 23.36 54.62 -50.78
N ASP A 6 23.14 54.09 -51.97
CA ASP A 6 22.70 54.47 -53.32
C ASP A 6 22.35 53.11 -53.97
N ASN A 7 21.19 52.96 -54.60
CA ASN A 7 20.92 53.19 -56.02
C ASN A 7 21.19 51.98 -56.93
N ASN A 8 20.09 51.26 -57.15
CA ASN A 8 19.55 50.78 -58.42
C ASN A 8 20.24 51.22 -59.74
N SER A 9 20.40 50.26 -60.67
CA SER A 9 20.25 50.49 -62.11
C SER A 9 20.13 49.18 -62.93
N SER A 10 18.89 48.69 -63.01
CA SER A 10 18.15 48.31 -64.25
C SER A 10 18.74 47.22 -65.20
N PRO A 11 18.03 46.81 -66.28
CA PRO A 11 17.55 45.43 -66.41
C PRO A 11 18.09 44.75 -67.68
N ASP A 12 17.94 43.43 -67.79
CA ASP A 12 17.88 42.83 -69.13
C ASP A 12 16.93 41.64 -69.18
N SER A 13 16.17 41.66 -70.26
CA SER A 13 15.01 40.85 -70.60
C SER A 13 15.38 39.52 -71.24
N SER A 14 14.66 38.45 -70.87
CA SER A 14 14.17 37.37 -71.74
C SER A 14 13.52 36.33 -70.81
N SER A 15 12.18 36.23 -70.79
CA SER A 15 11.40 35.22 -71.53
C SER A 15 11.81 33.77 -71.16
N THR A 16 10.98 32.79 -70.86
CA THR A 16 9.53 32.56 -70.81
C THR A 16 9.42 31.08 -70.39
N ALA A 17 8.56 30.77 -69.42
CA ALA A 17 7.84 29.50 -69.26
C ALA A 17 8.57 28.13 -69.12
N ALA A 18 7.91 27.30 -68.29
CA ALA A 18 7.77 25.85 -68.41
C ALA A 18 8.91 24.97 -67.86
N ASP A 19 8.77 24.63 -66.59
CA ASP A 19 8.37 23.26 -66.20
C ASP A 19 8.81 22.18 -67.20
N THR A 20 10.04 21.67 -67.04
CA THR A 20 10.37 20.36 -67.58
C THR A 20 10.31 19.38 -66.42
N ALA A 21 9.08 18.94 -66.14
CA ALA A 21 8.80 17.64 -65.56
C ALA A 21 9.83 16.65 -66.11
N GLY A 22 10.51 15.93 -65.22
CA GLY A 22 11.42 14.87 -65.60
C GLY A 22 10.73 13.99 -66.61
N GLN A 23 11.14 14.11 -67.87
CA GLN A 23 10.78 13.16 -68.90
C GLN A 23 11.19 11.81 -68.32
N ILE A 24 10.19 10.98 -68.01
CA ILE A 24 10.43 9.55 -67.93
C ILE A 24 10.78 9.20 -69.36
N ASP A 25 12.06 9.34 -69.69
CA ASP A 25 12.65 8.80 -70.89
C ASP A 25 12.42 7.30 -70.78
N LEU A 26 11.32 6.83 -71.37
CA LEU A 26 11.11 5.44 -71.73
C LEU A 26 12.03 5.12 -72.91
N ASN A 27 13.31 5.45 -72.75
CA ASN A 27 14.36 4.98 -73.61
C ASN A 27 14.59 3.53 -73.17
N PRO A 28 14.26 2.52 -74.00
CA PRO A 28 14.48 1.13 -73.64
C PRO A 28 15.96 0.87 -73.28
N ALA A 29 16.90 1.68 -73.77
CA ALA A 29 18.30 1.64 -73.38
C ALA A 29 18.55 2.00 -71.90
N ILE A 30 17.89 3.03 -71.35
CA ILE A 30 18.04 3.45 -69.94
C ILE A 30 17.36 2.43 -69.02
N ALA A 31 16.23 1.86 -69.46
CA ALA A 31 15.58 0.77 -68.74
C ALA A 31 16.46 -0.49 -68.69
N ILE A 32 17.13 -0.84 -69.80
CA ILE A 32 18.07 -1.96 -69.87
C ILE A 32 19.32 -1.69 -69.02
N GLU A 33 19.87 -0.48 -69.04
CA GLU A 33 21.03 -0.10 -68.22
C GLU A 33 20.72 -0.11 -66.71
N ARG A 34 19.48 0.25 -66.33
CA ARG A 34 19.00 0.08 -64.95
C ARG A 34 18.82 -1.38 -64.55
N ILE A 35 18.38 -2.23 -65.48
CA ILE A 35 18.25 -3.68 -65.25
C ILE A 35 19.64 -4.33 -65.11
N ASP A 36 20.60 -3.96 -65.96
CA ASP A 36 21.98 -4.46 -65.89
C ASP A 36 22.67 -4.01 -64.59
N SER A 37 22.49 -2.76 -64.17
CA SER A 37 23.05 -2.29 -62.89
C SER A 37 22.39 -2.96 -61.66
N TRP A 38 21.11 -3.32 -61.73
CA TRP A 38 20.46 -4.13 -60.69
C TRP A 38 20.93 -5.59 -60.71
N LEU A 39 21.15 -6.18 -61.89
CA LEU A 39 21.71 -7.52 -62.06
C LEU A 39 23.14 -7.58 -61.52
N ASP A 40 23.99 -6.60 -61.83
CA ASP A 40 25.35 -6.49 -61.29
C ASP A 40 25.35 -6.31 -59.78
N GLY A 41 24.42 -5.51 -59.25
CA GLY A 41 24.21 -5.36 -57.81
C GLY A 41 23.82 -6.69 -57.15
N LEU A 42 22.89 -7.44 -57.76
CA LEU A 42 22.45 -8.74 -57.26
C LEU A 42 23.57 -9.78 -57.31
N VAL A 43 24.34 -9.81 -58.39
CA VAL A 43 25.51 -10.71 -58.54
C VAL A 43 26.58 -10.40 -57.49
N ARG A 44 26.81 -9.13 -57.16
CA ARG A 44 27.73 -8.73 -56.07
C ARG A 44 27.22 -9.13 -54.69
N LEU A 45 25.91 -9.23 -54.50
CA LEU A 45 25.28 -9.65 -53.24
C LEU A 45 25.15 -11.18 -53.12
N LEU A 46 25.25 -11.96 -54.20
CA LEU A 46 25.14 -13.42 -54.18
C LEU A 46 26.05 -14.10 -53.13
N PRO A 47 27.35 -13.76 -53.00
CA PRO A 47 28.19 -14.35 -51.96
C PRO A 47 27.66 -14.07 -50.55
N ASN A 48 27.23 -12.84 -50.30
CA ASN A 48 26.66 -12.43 -49.01
C ASN A 48 25.33 -13.11 -48.72
N ILE A 49 24.48 -13.31 -49.73
CA ILE A 49 23.22 -14.04 -49.61
C ILE A 49 23.49 -15.50 -49.24
N VAL A 50 24.49 -16.15 -49.88
CA VAL A 50 24.87 -17.52 -49.54
C VAL A 50 25.35 -17.61 -48.09
N VAL A 51 26.22 -16.69 -47.65
CA VAL A 51 26.68 -16.65 -46.25
C VAL A 51 25.53 -16.39 -45.29
N ALA A 52 24.62 -15.47 -45.60
CA ALA A 52 23.46 -15.14 -44.79
C ALA A 52 22.50 -16.34 -44.63
N ILE A 53 22.26 -17.10 -45.71
CA ILE A 53 21.46 -18.33 -45.68
C ILE A 53 22.11 -19.37 -44.78
N ILE A 54 23.43 -19.57 -44.90
CA ILE A 54 24.17 -20.52 -44.06
C ILE A 54 24.04 -20.12 -42.59
N VAL A 55 24.27 -18.85 -42.26
CA VAL A 55 24.12 -18.32 -40.89
C VAL A 55 22.69 -18.51 -40.39
N PHE A 56 21.68 -18.17 -41.19
CA PHE A 56 20.29 -18.36 -40.82
C PHE A 56 19.93 -19.83 -40.55
N ILE A 57 20.45 -20.76 -41.36
CA ILE A 57 20.26 -22.20 -41.16
C ILE A 57 20.89 -22.64 -39.82
N VAL A 58 22.07 -22.14 -39.48
CA VAL A 58 22.72 -22.40 -38.18
C VAL A 58 21.83 -21.91 -37.04
N PHE A 59 21.31 -20.69 -37.11
CA PHE A 59 20.39 -20.15 -36.11
C PHE A 59 19.07 -20.94 -36.04
N TRP A 60 18.53 -21.39 -37.17
CA TRP A 60 17.32 -22.20 -37.20
C TRP A 60 17.53 -23.58 -36.56
N MET A 61 18.67 -24.22 -36.82
CA MET A 61 19.08 -25.47 -36.17
C MET A 61 19.25 -25.27 -34.66
N LEU A 62 19.93 -24.19 -34.25
CA LEU A 62 20.12 -23.83 -32.86
C LEU A 62 18.77 -23.60 -32.16
N ALA A 63 17.86 -22.86 -32.79
CA ALA A 63 16.52 -22.59 -32.27
C ALA A 63 15.72 -23.89 -32.07
N LYS A 64 15.82 -24.84 -33.00
CA LYS A 64 15.17 -26.16 -32.89
C LYS A 64 15.79 -27.00 -31.78
N LEU A 65 17.12 -26.95 -31.61
CA LEU A 65 17.83 -27.64 -30.55
C LEU A 65 17.41 -27.08 -29.18
N VAL A 66 17.45 -25.76 -28.99
CA VAL A 66 17.05 -25.09 -27.76
C VAL A 66 15.60 -25.41 -27.41
N LYS A 67 14.66 -25.31 -28.36
CA LYS A 67 13.25 -25.69 -28.13
C LYS A 67 13.13 -27.14 -27.65
N ARG A 68 13.87 -28.07 -28.27
CA ARG A 68 13.84 -29.49 -27.91
C ARG A 68 14.40 -29.73 -26.51
N VAL A 69 15.50 -29.06 -26.14
CA VAL A 69 16.09 -29.14 -24.80
C VAL A 69 15.11 -28.62 -23.75
N ILE A 70 14.55 -27.43 -23.96
CA ILE A 70 13.58 -26.82 -23.03
C ILE A 70 12.35 -27.71 -22.86
N LYS A 71 11.80 -28.24 -23.97
CA LYS A 71 10.64 -29.13 -23.93
C LYS A 71 10.94 -30.40 -23.12
N ARG A 72 12.06 -31.08 -23.40
CA ARG A 72 12.47 -32.29 -22.67
C ARG A 72 12.68 -32.04 -21.17
N THR A 73 13.35 -30.95 -20.82
CA THR A 73 13.62 -30.59 -19.41
C THR A 73 12.35 -30.21 -18.65
N THR A 74 11.36 -29.63 -19.34
CA THR A 74 10.12 -29.19 -18.69
C THR A 74 9.09 -30.32 -18.62
N GLU A 75 9.04 -31.20 -19.63
CA GLU A 75 8.25 -32.44 -19.63
C GLU A 75 8.69 -33.40 -18.53
N SER A 76 10.00 -33.54 -18.28
CA SER A 76 10.51 -34.39 -17.18
C SER A 76 10.12 -33.88 -15.79
N ARG A 77 9.66 -32.63 -15.68
CA ARG A 77 9.14 -32.02 -14.44
C ARG A 77 7.60 -31.92 -14.42
N GLY A 78 6.91 -32.58 -15.36
CA GLY A 78 5.43 -32.60 -15.43
C GLY A 78 4.79 -31.28 -15.86
N ARG A 79 5.54 -30.34 -16.45
CA ARG A 79 5.07 -28.98 -16.80
C ARG A 79 5.00 -28.75 -18.32
N THR A 80 4.38 -29.67 -19.06
CA THR A 80 4.38 -29.68 -20.54
C THR A 80 3.97 -28.35 -21.18
N ASN A 81 2.95 -27.66 -20.63
CA ASN A 81 2.49 -26.36 -21.14
C ASN A 81 3.57 -25.26 -21.04
N LEU A 82 4.35 -25.26 -19.96
CA LEU A 82 5.44 -24.30 -19.76
C LEU A 82 6.57 -24.56 -20.78
N GLY A 83 6.84 -25.84 -21.10
CA GLY A 83 7.86 -26.23 -22.07
C GLY A 83 7.52 -25.79 -23.49
N GLU A 84 6.23 -25.85 -23.87
CA GLU A 84 5.77 -25.42 -25.19
C GLU A 84 5.84 -23.89 -25.34
N VAL A 85 5.43 -23.14 -24.31
CA VAL A 85 5.47 -21.67 -24.30
C VAL A 85 6.92 -21.16 -24.27
N LEU A 86 7.73 -21.60 -23.31
CA LEU A 86 9.14 -21.18 -23.21
C LEU A 86 9.95 -21.62 -24.42
N GLY A 87 9.79 -22.87 -24.86
CA GLY A 87 10.48 -23.39 -26.04
C GLY A 87 10.08 -22.65 -27.32
N GLY A 88 8.81 -22.25 -27.45
CA GLY A 88 8.33 -21.38 -28.52
C GLY A 88 8.96 -19.98 -28.47
N PHE A 89 8.97 -19.36 -27.29
CA PHE A 89 9.54 -18.03 -27.06
C PHE A 89 11.03 -17.96 -27.43
N PHE A 90 11.86 -18.85 -26.88
CA PHE A 90 13.29 -18.87 -27.18
C PHE A 90 13.57 -19.22 -28.65
N LYS A 91 12.77 -20.10 -29.27
CA LYS A 91 12.88 -20.36 -30.71
C LYS A 91 12.61 -19.10 -31.52
N ALA A 92 11.56 -18.35 -31.20
CA ALA A 92 11.22 -17.10 -31.89
C ALA A 92 12.32 -16.06 -31.69
N ALA A 93 12.83 -15.87 -30.46
CA ALA A 93 13.91 -14.94 -30.15
C ALA A 93 15.19 -15.25 -30.95
N ILE A 94 15.61 -16.53 -30.98
CA ILE A 94 16.79 -16.97 -31.73
C ILE A 94 16.60 -16.79 -33.24
N LEU A 95 15.39 -17.02 -33.77
CA LEU A 95 15.09 -16.81 -35.19
C LEU A 95 15.07 -15.33 -35.58
N VAL A 96 14.50 -14.47 -34.73
CA VAL A 96 14.50 -13.01 -34.94
C VAL A 96 15.95 -12.50 -34.92
N PHE A 97 16.74 -12.92 -33.94
CA PHE A 97 18.15 -12.54 -33.84
C PHE A 97 18.99 -13.07 -35.01
N GLY A 98 18.81 -14.33 -35.39
CA GLY A 98 19.47 -14.92 -36.54
C GLY A 98 19.09 -14.26 -37.86
N GLY A 99 17.81 -13.88 -38.02
CA GLY A 99 17.33 -13.11 -39.17
C GLY A 99 17.94 -11.70 -39.22
N LEU A 100 18.10 -11.05 -38.07
CA LEU A 100 18.74 -9.74 -37.96
C LEU A 100 20.20 -9.80 -38.42
N ILE A 101 20.95 -10.79 -37.93
CA ILE A 101 22.36 -11.00 -38.35
C ILE A 101 22.42 -11.32 -39.84
N ALA A 102 21.56 -12.23 -40.33
CA ALA A 102 21.50 -12.56 -41.75
C ALA A 102 21.23 -11.31 -42.62
N ALA A 103 20.32 -10.43 -42.20
CA ALA A 103 20.01 -9.18 -42.91
C ALA A 103 21.23 -8.23 -42.99
N THR A 104 22.03 -8.14 -41.92
CA THR A 104 23.25 -7.31 -41.90
C THR A 104 24.36 -7.86 -42.80
N ILE A 105 24.39 -9.19 -43.01
CA ILE A 105 25.32 -9.82 -43.95
C ILE A 105 24.89 -9.53 -45.38
N VAL A 106 23.59 -9.61 -45.69
CA VAL A 106 23.07 -9.31 -47.04
C VAL A 106 23.25 -7.84 -47.37
N VAL A 107 23.02 -6.93 -46.44
CA VAL A 107 23.12 -5.48 -46.67
C VAL A 107 24.14 -4.88 -45.70
N PRO A 108 25.42 -4.78 -46.07
CA PRO A 108 26.49 -4.29 -45.18
C PRO A 108 26.31 -2.84 -44.73
N THR A 109 25.46 -2.06 -45.41
CA THR A 109 25.12 -0.68 -45.02
C THR A 109 24.09 -0.62 -43.89
N LEU A 110 23.43 -1.73 -43.56
CA LEU A 110 22.55 -1.84 -42.41
C LEU A 110 23.38 -2.25 -41.20
N ASN A 111 23.54 -1.34 -40.23
CA ASN A 111 24.12 -1.72 -38.96
C ASN A 111 23.06 -2.47 -38.13
N PRO A 112 23.47 -3.49 -37.35
CA PRO A 112 22.59 -4.12 -36.36
C PRO A 112 21.92 -3.08 -35.43
N GLY A 113 22.64 -1.99 -35.12
CA GLY A 113 22.12 -0.88 -34.30
C GLY A 113 20.93 -0.16 -34.91
N ASP A 114 20.91 0.05 -36.24
CA ASP A 114 19.83 0.75 -36.95
C ASP A 114 18.55 -0.10 -36.99
N LEU A 115 18.71 -1.42 -37.15
CA LEU A 115 17.60 -2.36 -37.12
C LEU A 115 17.01 -2.49 -35.70
N VAL A 116 17.86 -2.51 -34.66
CA VAL A 116 17.42 -2.49 -33.26
C VAL A 116 16.73 -1.17 -32.92
N ALA A 117 17.24 -0.03 -33.44
CA ALA A 117 16.61 1.27 -33.27
C ALA A 117 15.22 1.32 -33.92
N GLY A 118 15.06 0.76 -35.12
CA GLY A 118 13.75 0.61 -35.80
C GLY A 118 12.77 -0.30 -35.05
N LEU A 119 13.26 -1.32 -34.36
CA LEU A 119 12.48 -2.20 -33.47
C LEU A 119 12.19 -1.59 -32.09
N GLY A 120 12.79 -0.43 -31.77
CA GLY A 120 12.77 0.17 -30.43
C GLY A 120 11.35 0.41 -29.91
N VAL A 121 10.44 0.92 -30.74
CA VAL A 121 9.04 1.18 -30.35
C VAL A 121 8.30 -0.11 -29.98
N SER A 122 8.50 -1.18 -30.75
CA SER A 122 7.87 -2.49 -30.48
C SER A 122 8.46 -3.15 -29.22
N SER A 123 9.76 -2.94 -28.98
CA SER A 123 10.46 -3.48 -27.81
C SER A 123 9.97 -2.86 -26.50
N VAL A 124 9.69 -1.56 -26.51
CA VAL A 124 9.11 -0.85 -25.35
C VAL A 124 7.72 -1.38 -25.01
N ALA A 125 6.85 -1.59 -26.01
CA ALA A 125 5.51 -2.14 -25.80
C ALA A 125 5.55 -3.56 -25.19
N ILE A 126 6.44 -4.41 -25.69
CA ILE A 126 6.69 -5.75 -25.12
C ILE A 126 7.22 -5.62 -23.68
N GLY A 127 8.18 -4.73 -23.43
CA GLY A 127 8.72 -4.47 -22.08
C GLY A 127 7.63 -4.08 -21.08
N PHE A 128 6.70 -3.21 -21.47
CA PHE A 128 5.55 -2.86 -20.63
C PHE A 128 4.62 -4.06 -20.36
N ALA A 129 4.38 -4.91 -21.36
CA ALA A 129 3.56 -6.11 -21.19
C ALA A 129 4.18 -7.13 -20.21
N PHE A 130 5.52 -7.19 -20.13
CA PHE A 130 6.24 -8.11 -19.23
C PHE A 130 6.64 -7.49 -17.90
N LYS A 131 6.39 -6.19 -17.68
CA LYS A 131 6.80 -5.46 -16.48
C LYS A 131 6.39 -6.16 -15.18
N ASP A 132 5.12 -6.53 -15.07
CA ASP A 132 4.58 -7.10 -13.82
C ASP A 132 5.11 -8.51 -13.54
N ILE A 133 5.39 -9.28 -14.59
CA ILE A 133 5.98 -10.62 -14.49
C ILE A 133 7.42 -10.52 -13.97
N LEU A 134 8.21 -9.62 -14.56
CA LEU A 134 9.60 -9.39 -14.14
C LEU A 134 9.66 -8.83 -12.72
N GLN A 135 8.76 -7.91 -12.37
CA GLN A 135 8.68 -7.33 -11.02
C GLN A 135 8.40 -8.40 -9.97
N ASN A 136 7.42 -9.29 -10.20
CA ASN A 136 7.11 -10.38 -9.27
C ASN A 136 8.26 -11.37 -9.10
N TRP A 137 8.94 -11.73 -10.19
CA TRP A 137 10.08 -12.64 -10.15
C TRP A 137 11.28 -12.03 -9.42
N LEU A 138 11.61 -10.77 -9.72
CA LEU A 138 12.71 -10.05 -9.05
C LEU A 138 12.41 -9.86 -7.57
N ALA A 139 11.17 -9.51 -7.21
CA ALA A 139 10.73 -9.41 -5.82
C ALA A 139 10.91 -10.73 -5.07
N GLY A 140 10.48 -11.85 -5.67
CA GLY A 140 10.69 -13.18 -5.09
C GLY A 140 12.17 -13.51 -4.88
N LEU A 141 13.02 -13.23 -5.87
CA LEU A 141 14.47 -13.42 -5.76
C LEU A 141 15.07 -12.57 -4.64
N LEU A 142 14.66 -11.31 -4.51
CA LEU A 142 15.16 -10.39 -3.49
C LEU A 142 14.70 -10.78 -2.09
N ILE A 143 13.46 -11.27 -1.94
CA ILE A 143 12.98 -11.82 -0.66
C ILE A 143 13.83 -13.02 -0.25
N LEU A 144 14.11 -13.95 -1.18
CA LEU A 144 14.93 -15.12 -0.89
C LEU A 144 16.40 -14.78 -0.58
N LEU A 145 16.93 -13.73 -1.20
CA LEU A 145 18.33 -13.31 -1.03
C LEU A 145 18.53 -12.46 0.23
N ARG A 146 17.60 -11.54 0.51
CA ARG A 146 17.70 -10.61 1.65
C ARG A 146 17.01 -11.11 2.91
N GLN A 147 16.10 -12.08 2.78
CA GLN A 147 15.35 -12.71 3.86
C GLN A 147 14.85 -11.70 4.90
N PRO A 148 14.01 -10.72 4.49
CA PRO A 148 13.47 -9.74 5.44
C PRO A 148 12.56 -10.37 6.51
N PHE A 149 12.12 -11.61 6.28
CA PHE A 149 11.41 -12.50 7.19
C PHE A 149 11.66 -13.94 6.73
N GLU A 150 11.44 -14.89 7.63
CA GLU A 150 11.64 -16.31 7.39
C GLU A 150 10.33 -17.11 7.36
N VAL A 151 10.42 -18.36 6.91
CA VAL A 151 9.30 -19.30 7.03
C VAL A 151 9.07 -19.59 8.51
N GLY A 152 7.83 -19.45 8.97
CA GLY A 152 7.47 -19.54 10.39
C GLY A 152 7.29 -18.19 11.07
N ASP A 153 7.75 -17.09 10.48
CA ASP A 153 7.51 -15.76 11.02
C ASP A 153 6.05 -15.36 10.96
N GLN A 154 5.62 -14.55 11.93
CA GLN A 154 4.32 -13.89 11.89
C GLN A 154 4.47 -12.53 11.25
N ILE A 155 3.77 -12.33 10.14
CA ILE A 155 3.82 -11.08 9.40
C ILE A 155 2.43 -10.48 9.23
N GLU A 156 2.40 -9.17 9.06
CA GLU A 156 1.23 -8.42 8.64
C GLU A 156 1.57 -7.60 7.39
N VAL A 157 0.79 -7.82 6.33
CA VAL A 157 0.97 -7.17 5.02
C VAL A 157 -0.41 -6.97 4.37
N ASN A 158 -0.68 -5.76 3.88
CA ASN A 158 -1.93 -5.40 3.22
C ASN A 158 -3.21 -5.75 4.03
N GLY A 159 -3.14 -5.65 5.37
CA GLY A 159 -4.23 -5.99 6.28
C GLY A 159 -4.44 -7.49 6.53
N PHE A 160 -3.63 -8.36 5.91
CA PHE A 160 -3.59 -9.78 6.23
C PHE A 160 -2.55 -10.05 7.30
N GLU A 161 -2.94 -10.77 8.34
CA GLU A 161 -2.04 -11.20 9.42
C GLU A 161 -2.02 -12.73 9.51
N GLY A 162 -0.83 -13.30 9.64
CA GLY A 162 -0.66 -14.74 9.79
C GLY A 162 0.79 -15.19 9.85
N THR A 163 0.97 -16.51 9.84
CA THR A 163 2.28 -17.17 9.86
C THR A 163 2.70 -17.58 8.45
N VAL A 164 3.92 -17.23 8.04
CA VAL A 164 4.48 -17.62 6.74
C VAL A 164 4.64 -19.13 6.70
N ASP A 165 3.99 -19.79 5.73
CA ASP A 165 4.03 -21.24 5.54
C ASP A 165 5.16 -21.65 4.59
N HIS A 166 5.26 -21.00 3.43
CA HIS A 166 6.39 -21.14 2.50
C HIS A 166 6.40 -20.02 1.46
N ILE A 167 7.55 -19.82 0.81
CA ILE A 167 7.76 -18.80 -0.22
C ILE A 167 7.91 -19.49 -1.58
N GLU A 168 6.99 -19.23 -2.52
CA GLU A 168 7.10 -19.65 -3.91
C GLU A 168 7.81 -18.59 -4.77
N THR A 169 8.16 -18.94 -6.01
CA THR A 169 8.84 -18.01 -6.94
C THR A 169 8.04 -16.75 -7.27
N ARG A 170 6.71 -16.76 -7.11
CA ARG A 170 5.81 -15.66 -7.49
C ARG A 170 4.93 -15.15 -6.35
N ALA A 171 4.79 -15.90 -5.27
CA ALA A 171 3.91 -15.58 -4.16
C ALA A 171 4.43 -16.17 -2.85
N THR A 172 4.11 -15.53 -1.75
CA THR A 172 4.29 -16.05 -0.40
C THR A 172 2.97 -16.58 0.10
N ILE A 173 3.00 -17.79 0.66
CA ILE A 173 1.83 -18.46 1.22
C ILE A 173 1.85 -18.26 2.73
N MET A 174 0.75 -17.75 3.28
CA MET A 174 0.59 -17.48 4.70
C MET A 174 -0.68 -18.14 5.22
N LYS A 175 -0.63 -18.60 6.48
CA LYS A 175 -1.80 -19.13 7.20
C LYS A 175 -2.27 -18.10 8.22
N THR A 176 -3.51 -17.63 8.10
CA THR A 176 -4.11 -16.70 9.07
C THR A 176 -4.41 -17.39 10.39
N TYR A 177 -4.72 -16.59 11.42
CA TYR A 177 -5.13 -17.13 12.72
C TYR A 177 -6.43 -17.93 12.68
N ASP A 178 -7.32 -17.65 11.72
CA ASP A 178 -8.55 -18.39 11.48
C ASP A 178 -8.32 -19.67 10.65
N GLY A 179 -7.07 -19.99 10.32
CA GLY A 179 -6.70 -21.17 9.55
C GLY A 179 -6.91 -21.04 8.04
N GLN A 180 -7.14 -19.83 7.53
CA GLN A 180 -7.30 -19.57 6.10
C GLN A 180 -5.94 -19.47 5.41
N LYS A 181 -5.87 -19.88 4.14
CA LYS A 181 -4.68 -19.73 3.30
C LYS A 181 -4.76 -18.41 2.54
N VAL A 182 -3.77 -17.54 2.74
CA VAL A 182 -3.61 -16.28 2.00
C VAL A 182 -2.44 -16.45 1.04
N VAL A 183 -2.66 -16.09 -0.22
CA VAL A 183 -1.65 -16.12 -1.29
C VAL A 183 -1.33 -14.69 -1.67
N ILE A 184 -0.13 -14.22 -1.32
CA ILE A 184 0.26 -12.83 -1.53
C ILE A 184 1.33 -12.78 -2.61
N PRO A 185 1.12 -12.03 -3.72
CA PRO A 185 2.16 -11.84 -4.73
C PRO A 185 3.45 -11.31 -4.12
N ASN A 186 4.60 -11.83 -4.58
CA ASN A 186 5.90 -11.39 -4.06
C ASN A 186 6.14 -9.90 -4.33
N SER A 187 5.61 -9.37 -5.44
CA SER A 187 5.67 -7.93 -5.72
C SER A 187 5.07 -7.12 -4.58
N ASP A 188 3.92 -7.54 -4.07
CA ASP A 188 3.16 -6.78 -3.09
C ASP A 188 3.88 -6.75 -1.74
N ILE A 189 4.53 -7.85 -1.37
CA ILE A 189 5.36 -7.93 -0.16
C ILE A 189 6.59 -7.03 -0.31
N TYR A 190 7.22 -7.00 -1.49
CA TYR A 190 8.43 -6.21 -1.70
C TYR A 190 8.15 -4.71 -1.82
N THR A 191 7.00 -4.32 -2.37
CA THR A 191 6.64 -2.91 -2.57
C THR A 191 5.98 -2.27 -1.35
N ASN A 192 5.30 -3.06 -0.52
CA ASN A 192 4.60 -2.55 0.66
C ASN A 192 5.40 -2.76 1.94
N ALA A 193 5.08 -1.98 2.97
CA ALA A 193 5.64 -2.22 4.30
C ALA A 193 5.11 -3.56 4.86
N VAL A 194 6.02 -4.36 5.41
CA VAL A 194 5.71 -5.64 6.05
C VAL A 194 6.06 -5.51 7.53
N THR A 195 5.09 -5.76 8.41
CA THR A 195 5.34 -5.79 9.85
C THR A 195 5.65 -7.22 10.26
N VAL A 196 6.89 -7.51 10.62
CA VAL A 196 7.30 -8.83 11.13
C VAL A 196 7.12 -8.84 12.65
N LYS A 197 6.04 -9.45 13.13
CA LYS A 197 5.67 -9.47 14.55
C LYS A 197 6.64 -10.29 15.40
N THR A 198 7.30 -11.29 14.78
CA THR A 198 8.33 -12.14 15.38
C THR A 198 9.75 -11.70 15.04
N GLY A 199 9.94 -10.57 14.36
CA GLY A 199 11.26 -10.13 13.90
C GLY A 199 12.21 -9.69 15.02
N PHE A 200 11.68 -9.46 16.22
CA PHE A 200 12.45 -9.27 17.46
C PHE A 200 11.97 -10.26 18.51
N ASP A 201 12.84 -10.62 19.45
CA ASP A 201 12.54 -11.61 20.49
C ASP A 201 11.40 -11.17 21.42
N PHE A 202 11.29 -9.86 21.68
CA PHE A 202 10.32 -9.29 22.61
C PHE A 202 9.39 -8.28 21.94
N ARG A 203 8.11 -8.34 22.31
CA ARG A 203 7.07 -7.43 21.83
C ARG A 203 6.32 -6.80 22.98
N ARG A 204 6.10 -5.48 22.87
CA ARG A 204 5.31 -4.73 23.84
C ARG A 204 3.81 -4.89 23.60
N SER A 205 3.09 -5.28 24.64
CA SER A 205 1.64 -5.24 24.73
C SER A 205 1.19 -4.11 25.64
N GLN A 206 -0.05 -3.64 25.43
CA GLN A 206 -0.65 -2.64 26.30
C GLN A 206 -2.15 -2.85 26.49
N TYR A 207 -2.67 -2.43 27.64
CA TYR A 207 -4.08 -2.42 27.97
C TYR A 207 -4.42 -1.17 28.77
N ASP A 208 -5.52 -0.54 28.43
CA ASP A 208 -6.00 0.68 29.09
C ASP A 208 -7.14 0.29 30.03
N ILE A 209 -6.98 0.59 31.31
CA ILE A 209 -7.98 0.32 32.36
C ILE A 209 -8.47 1.63 32.96
N GLY A 210 -9.79 1.76 33.10
CA GLY A 210 -10.41 2.93 33.71
C GLY A 210 -10.63 2.73 35.21
N ILE A 211 -10.27 3.73 36.01
CA ILE A 211 -10.57 3.79 37.45
C ILE A 211 -11.46 5.00 37.77
N GLY A 212 -12.18 4.97 38.89
CA GLY A 212 -13.03 6.07 39.31
C GLY A 212 -12.25 7.36 39.58
N TYR A 213 -12.87 8.53 39.33
CA TYR A 213 -12.27 9.82 39.65
C TYR A 213 -12.03 10.06 41.15
N GLY A 214 -12.74 9.30 42.00
CA GLY A 214 -12.56 9.33 43.44
C GLY A 214 -11.46 8.40 43.96
N ASP A 215 -10.92 7.52 43.13
CA ASP A 215 -9.88 6.57 43.51
C ASP A 215 -8.48 7.20 43.51
N ASP A 216 -7.57 6.65 44.31
CA ASP A 216 -6.17 7.05 44.32
C ASP A 216 -5.43 6.45 43.10
N VAL A 217 -5.02 7.33 42.19
CA VAL A 217 -4.32 6.97 40.95
C VAL A 217 -2.96 6.33 41.23
N GLU A 218 -2.22 6.82 42.23
CA GLU A 218 -0.90 6.30 42.56
C GLU A 218 -1.01 4.89 43.17
N GLU A 219 -2.02 4.67 44.02
CA GLU A 219 -2.32 3.34 44.56
C GLU A 219 -2.67 2.35 43.45
N ALA A 220 -3.56 2.74 42.53
CA ALA A 220 -3.94 1.92 41.39
C ALA A 220 -2.76 1.59 40.47
N GLN A 221 -1.89 2.56 40.17
CA GLN A 221 -0.67 2.33 39.40
C GLN A 221 0.25 1.31 40.07
N LYS A 222 0.43 1.42 41.40
CA LYS A 222 1.28 0.50 42.17
C LYS A 222 0.74 -0.92 42.11
N ILE A 223 -0.57 -1.10 42.30
CA ILE A 223 -1.22 -2.42 42.23
C ILE A 223 -1.07 -3.04 40.84
N ILE A 224 -1.32 -2.25 39.78
CA ILE A 224 -1.16 -2.71 38.40
C ILE A 224 0.29 -3.12 38.13
N LEU A 225 1.26 -2.30 38.56
CA LEU A 225 2.68 -2.60 38.38
C LEU A 225 3.11 -3.89 39.11
N ASP A 226 2.64 -4.08 40.34
CA ASP A 226 2.93 -5.29 41.14
C ASP A 226 2.32 -6.54 40.50
N VAL A 227 1.11 -6.44 39.94
CA VAL A 227 0.49 -7.53 39.17
C VAL A 227 1.31 -7.86 37.93
N LEU A 228 1.73 -6.85 37.16
CA LEU A 228 2.51 -7.07 35.92
C LEU A 228 3.82 -7.79 36.21
N LYS A 229 4.49 -7.49 37.33
CA LYS A 229 5.72 -8.17 37.77
C LYS A 229 5.51 -9.63 38.21
N ASP A 230 4.30 -9.97 38.67
CA ASP A 230 3.93 -11.33 39.11
C ASP A 230 3.40 -12.21 37.96
N VAL A 231 3.06 -11.64 36.81
CA VAL A 231 2.59 -12.43 35.67
C VAL A 231 3.76 -13.17 35.05
N LYS A 232 3.60 -14.49 34.91
CA LYS A 232 4.57 -15.35 34.23
C LYS A 232 4.73 -14.90 32.77
N ASP A 233 5.95 -14.95 32.25
CA ASP A 233 6.29 -14.62 30.85
C ASP A 233 6.14 -13.11 30.51
N VAL A 234 5.96 -12.25 31.52
CA VAL A 234 6.22 -10.81 31.43
C VAL A 234 7.70 -10.55 31.72
N GLU A 235 8.36 -9.84 30.81
CA GLU A 235 9.78 -9.52 30.95
C GLU A 235 10.03 -8.47 32.03
N THR A 236 11.14 -8.65 32.76
CA THR A 236 11.62 -7.68 33.75
C THR A 236 12.47 -6.57 33.12
N ASP A 237 13.08 -6.85 31.97
CA ASP A 237 13.84 -5.89 31.16
C ASP A 237 13.50 -6.10 29.67
N PRO A 238 12.76 -5.18 29.03
CA PRO A 238 12.33 -3.88 29.54
C PRO A 238 11.21 -3.99 30.59
N ALA A 239 11.32 -3.20 31.66
CA ALA A 239 10.38 -3.26 32.78
C ALA A 239 8.94 -2.89 32.38
N PRO A 240 7.93 -3.54 33.00
CA PRO A 240 6.53 -3.17 32.82
C PRO A 240 6.25 -1.78 33.40
N GLN A 241 5.20 -1.14 32.89
CA GLN A 241 4.83 0.24 33.26
C GLN A 241 3.32 0.32 33.51
N ALA A 242 2.94 1.13 34.51
CA ALA A 242 1.57 1.58 34.73
C ALA A 242 1.59 3.11 34.71
N LEU A 243 0.94 3.73 33.74
CA LEU A 243 1.02 5.18 33.51
C LEU A 243 -0.37 5.82 33.55
N PRO A 244 -0.58 6.96 34.23
CA PRO A 244 -1.81 7.72 34.08
C PRO A 244 -1.79 8.31 32.67
N TRP A 245 -2.77 7.92 31.85
CA TRP A 245 -2.70 8.11 30.41
C TRP A 245 -3.71 9.13 29.90
N ASP A 246 -4.92 9.15 30.45
CA ASP A 246 -6.00 10.02 29.99
C ASP A 246 -7.05 10.27 31.09
N LEU A 247 -7.75 11.40 31.01
CA LEU A 247 -8.90 11.76 31.86
C LEU A 247 -10.17 11.69 30.99
N ALA A 248 -10.83 10.53 30.98
CA ALA A 248 -11.98 10.27 30.13
C ALA A 248 -13.29 10.81 30.73
N ALA A 249 -14.40 10.68 30.01
CA ALA A 249 -15.69 11.26 30.43
C ALA A 249 -16.19 10.79 31.80
N SER A 250 -15.88 9.56 32.21
CA SER A 250 -16.34 8.99 33.49
C SER A 250 -15.29 8.19 34.27
N TRP A 251 -14.03 8.19 33.83
CA TRP A 251 -12.92 7.50 34.52
C TRP A 251 -11.56 8.13 34.23
N VAL A 252 -10.58 7.83 35.07
CA VAL A 252 -9.16 8.07 34.80
C VAL A 252 -8.57 6.83 34.16
N THR A 253 -7.93 6.96 33.00
CA THR A 253 -7.32 5.85 32.28
C THR A 253 -5.89 5.61 32.76
N ILE A 254 -5.61 4.41 33.25
CA ILE A 254 -4.25 3.92 33.49
C ILE A 254 -3.88 2.96 32.36
N ARG A 255 -2.75 3.25 31.69
CA ARG A 255 -2.19 2.39 30.66
C ARG A 255 -1.17 1.43 31.25
N ALA A 256 -1.51 0.15 31.28
CA ALA A 256 -0.61 -0.95 31.58
C ALA A 256 0.19 -1.33 30.33
N ARG A 257 1.51 -1.39 30.42
CA ARG A 257 2.42 -1.84 29.35
C ARG A 257 3.34 -2.92 29.88
N TRP A 258 3.54 -3.96 29.08
CA TRP A 258 4.44 -5.05 29.40
C TRP A 258 5.06 -5.62 28.13
N TRP A 259 6.18 -6.30 28.27
CA TRP A 259 6.87 -6.99 27.18
C TRP A 259 6.76 -8.49 27.41
N THR A 260 6.59 -9.24 26.33
CA THR A 260 6.57 -10.71 26.33
C THR A 260 7.41 -11.20 25.17
N ASN A 261 7.73 -12.49 25.16
CA ASN A 261 8.23 -13.14 23.95
C ASN A 261 7.25 -12.87 22.78
N SER A 262 7.81 -12.60 21.60
CA SER A 262 7.04 -12.22 20.40
C SER A 262 6.20 -13.36 19.80
N HIS A 263 6.41 -14.60 20.24
CA HIS A 263 5.60 -15.73 19.78
C HIS A 263 4.12 -15.56 20.20
N LYS A 264 3.21 -15.91 19.29
CA LYS A 264 1.75 -15.70 19.45
C LYS A 264 1.18 -16.25 20.75
N ALA A 265 1.55 -17.50 21.10
CA ALA A 265 0.98 -18.18 22.26
C ALA A 265 1.26 -17.39 23.54
N ASP A 266 2.46 -16.85 23.64
CA ASP A 266 2.91 -16.08 24.79
C ASP A 266 2.19 -14.72 24.84
N VAL A 267 2.11 -13.99 23.73
CA VAL A 267 1.46 -12.67 23.68
C VAL A 267 -0.03 -12.74 24.08
N VAL A 268 -0.80 -13.66 23.49
CA VAL A 268 -2.25 -13.74 23.74
C VAL A 268 -2.55 -14.33 25.12
N GLY A 269 -1.83 -15.38 25.52
CA GLY A 269 -1.98 -16.01 26.83
C GLY A 269 -1.67 -15.05 27.96
N VAL A 270 -0.50 -14.39 27.90
CA VAL A 270 -0.08 -13.41 28.91
C VAL A 270 -1.04 -12.23 28.96
N ARG A 271 -1.55 -11.74 27.81
CA ARG A 271 -2.55 -10.66 27.80
C ARG A 271 -3.81 -11.04 28.57
N ALA A 272 -4.33 -12.24 28.37
CA ALA A 272 -5.52 -12.71 29.08
C ALA A 272 -5.27 -12.80 30.60
N ASP A 273 -4.11 -13.34 30.98
CA ASP A 273 -3.71 -13.48 32.39
C ASP A 273 -3.50 -12.13 33.07
N VAL A 274 -2.82 -11.19 32.41
CA VAL A 274 -2.63 -9.81 32.88
C VAL A 274 -3.97 -9.16 33.14
N ILE A 275 -4.89 -9.17 32.16
CA ILE A 275 -6.21 -8.52 32.31
C ILE A 275 -6.98 -9.13 33.48
N MET A 276 -7.00 -10.47 33.60
CA MET A 276 -7.74 -11.14 34.66
C MET A 276 -7.15 -10.87 36.05
N LYS A 277 -5.81 -10.92 36.18
CA LYS A 277 -5.12 -10.65 37.45
C LYS A 277 -5.26 -9.18 37.86
N MET A 278 -5.12 -8.24 36.92
CA MET A 278 -5.31 -6.80 37.19
C MET A 278 -6.72 -6.52 37.70
N LYS A 279 -7.75 -7.04 37.02
CA LYS A 279 -9.14 -6.90 37.45
C LYS A 279 -9.32 -7.37 38.90
N ARG A 280 -8.87 -8.58 39.22
CA ARG A 280 -9.00 -9.15 40.57
C ARG A 280 -8.24 -8.35 41.63
N ALA A 281 -7.07 -7.82 41.30
CA ALA A 281 -6.26 -7.05 42.23
C ALA A 281 -6.90 -5.69 42.53
N LEU A 282 -7.40 -4.99 41.52
CA LEU A 282 -8.14 -3.73 41.68
C LEU A 282 -9.44 -3.94 42.45
N ASP A 283 -10.24 -4.97 42.10
CA ASP A 283 -11.46 -5.33 42.84
C ASP A 283 -11.16 -5.57 44.33
N LYS A 284 -10.06 -6.28 44.65
CA LYS A 284 -9.66 -6.60 46.01
C LYS A 284 -9.17 -5.38 46.80
N ALA A 285 -8.59 -4.41 46.12
CA ALA A 285 -8.18 -3.13 46.70
C ALA A 285 -9.34 -2.14 46.87
N GLY A 286 -10.52 -2.45 46.32
CA GLY A 286 -11.69 -1.57 46.36
C GLY A 286 -11.60 -0.38 45.41
N ILE A 287 -10.74 -0.46 44.39
CA ILE A 287 -10.66 0.55 43.33
C ILE A 287 -11.84 0.33 42.38
N ASP A 288 -12.62 1.39 42.16
CA ASP A 288 -13.79 1.32 41.30
C ASP A 288 -13.37 1.26 39.82
N MET A 289 -14.00 0.37 39.07
CA MET A 289 -13.89 0.31 37.61
C MET A 289 -15.25 0.73 37.05
N PRO A 290 -15.50 2.03 36.93
CA PRO A 290 -16.83 2.56 36.74
C PRO A 290 -17.40 2.15 35.38
N TYR A 291 -18.72 1.94 35.37
CA TYR A 291 -19.48 1.89 34.12
C TYR A 291 -19.60 3.28 33.51
N GLU A 292 -20.05 3.34 32.27
CA GLU A 292 -20.38 4.61 31.62
C GLU A 292 -21.38 5.40 32.49
N THR A 293 -20.93 6.56 32.97
CA THR A 293 -21.75 7.43 33.82
C THR A 293 -22.46 8.46 32.97
N GLN A 294 -23.78 8.49 33.04
CA GLN A 294 -24.60 9.54 32.43
C GLN A 294 -25.12 10.49 33.51
N VAL A 295 -24.83 11.77 33.33
CA VAL A 295 -25.41 12.82 34.18
C VAL A 295 -26.71 13.27 33.53
N HIS A 296 -27.83 12.83 34.11
CA HIS A 296 -29.16 13.33 33.73
C HIS A 296 -29.45 14.57 34.56
N LEU A 297 -29.30 15.73 33.93
CA LEU A 297 -29.71 17.00 34.52
C LEU A 297 -31.24 17.05 34.47
N PHE A 298 -31.88 16.89 35.62
CA PHE A 298 -33.32 17.12 35.76
C PHE A 298 -33.54 18.61 36.03
N HIS A 299 -34.05 19.31 35.01
CA HIS A 299 -34.34 20.74 35.13
C HIS A 299 -35.69 20.96 35.77
N ASP A 300 -35.69 21.80 36.80
CA ASP A 300 -36.93 22.38 37.29
C ASP A 300 -37.38 23.48 36.30
N GLN A 301 -38.21 23.11 35.33
CA GLN A 301 -38.82 24.01 34.34
C GLN A 301 -39.89 24.95 34.94
N THR A 302 -39.87 25.13 36.26
CA THR A 302 -40.73 26.07 36.97
C THR A 302 -40.01 27.37 37.34
N GLU A 303 -38.98 27.80 36.61
CA GLU A 303 -38.44 29.17 36.67
C GLU A 303 -39.14 30.10 35.66
N ASP A 304 -39.20 31.40 35.96
CA ASP A 304 -39.90 32.42 35.15
C ASP A 304 -39.24 32.68 33.78
N ARG A 305 -37.98 32.25 33.61
CA ARG A 305 -37.19 32.35 32.38
C ARG A 305 -37.32 31.15 31.44
N ASP A 306 -38.14 30.16 31.81
CA ASP A 306 -38.37 28.98 30.97
C ASP A 306 -39.03 29.38 29.63
N GLY A 307 -38.44 28.92 28.51
CA GLY A 307 -38.80 29.36 27.15
C GLY A 307 -38.07 30.60 26.58
N GLN A 308 -37.11 31.21 27.30
CA GLN A 308 -36.25 32.29 26.76
C GLN A 308 -34.82 31.79 26.50
N PRO A 309 -34.45 31.45 25.25
CA PRO A 309 -33.19 30.74 24.94
C PRO A 309 -31.89 31.46 25.33
N GLY A 310 -31.93 32.77 25.61
CA GLY A 310 -30.76 33.57 26.01
C GLY A 310 -30.64 33.84 27.51
N GLU A 311 -31.64 33.48 28.31
CA GLU A 311 -31.67 33.70 29.76
C GLU A 311 -31.76 32.40 30.57
N GLN A 312 -31.76 31.25 29.88
CA GLN A 312 -31.74 29.93 30.48
C GLN A 312 -30.39 29.62 31.12
N ARG A 313 -30.47 29.02 32.30
CA ARG A 313 -29.49 29.09 33.39
C ARG A 313 -28.31 28.11 33.28
N GLU A 314 -28.21 27.34 32.21
CA GLU A 314 -27.53 26.04 32.34
C GLU A 314 -26.01 26.08 32.15
N GLY A 315 -25.31 25.87 33.27
CA GLY A 315 -23.85 25.70 33.33
C GLY A 315 -23.07 26.88 33.88
N TRP A 316 -23.71 28.02 34.15
CA TRP A 316 -23.01 29.25 34.56
C TRP A 316 -23.51 29.82 35.89
N PRO A 317 -22.63 30.42 36.71
CA PRO A 317 -23.01 31.05 37.98
C PRO A 317 -24.01 32.20 37.74
N ALA A 318 -24.92 32.41 38.69
CA ALA A 318 -25.93 33.45 38.60
C ALA A 318 -25.28 34.83 38.42
N PRO A 319 -25.84 35.71 37.56
CA PRO A 319 -25.43 37.11 37.51
C PRO A 319 -25.55 37.74 38.90
N ALA A 320 -24.47 38.33 39.40
CA ALA A 320 -24.42 38.92 40.75
C ALA A 320 -25.36 40.12 40.92
N ASP A 321 -25.93 40.62 39.82
CA ASP A 321 -26.74 41.83 39.73
C ASP A 321 -28.25 41.57 39.79
N ARG A 322 -28.73 40.32 39.79
CA ARG A 322 -30.18 40.04 39.79
C ARG A 322 -30.59 38.75 40.51
N GLU A 323 -31.58 38.86 41.40
CA GLU A 323 -32.19 37.74 42.11
C GLU A 323 -33.17 36.98 41.20
N VAL A 324 -32.97 35.67 41.03
CA VAL A 324 -33.83 34.78 40.23
C VAL A 324 -34.93 34.21 41.12
N LYS A 325 -36.19 34.27 40.68
CA LYS A 325 -37.36 33.80 41.45
C LYS A 325 -38.00 32.58 40.78
N PRO A 326 -38.54 31.62 41.55
CA PRO A 326 -39.37 30.55 40.99
C PRO A 326 -40.61 31.10 40.25
N ARG A 327 -40.99 30.48 39.13
CA ARG A 327 -42.12 30.85 38.24
C ARG A 327 -43.43 31.00 38.99
N TYR A 328 -43.70 30.13 39.97
CA TYR A 328 -44.93 30.26 40.75
C TYR A 328 -44.97 31.59 41.52
N LYS A 329 -43.85 32.06 42.07
CA LYS A 329 -43.77 33.38 42.73
C LYS A 329 -43.88 34.52 41.73
N ALA A 330 -43.26 34.39 40.55
CA ALA A 330 -43.38 35.37 39.49
C ALA A 330 -44.84 35.51 38.99
N ILE A 331 -45.53 34.37 38.83
CA ILE A 331 -46.97 34.33 38.46
C ILE A 331 -47.83 34.92 39.58
N GLU A 332 -47.55 34.61 40.85
CA GLU A 332 -48.27 35.20 42.00
C GLU A 332 -48.11 36.72 42.06
N GLU A 333 -46.91 37.24 41.79
CA GLU A 333 -46.63 38.68 41.72
C GLU A 333 -47.32 39.34 40.51
N SER A 334 -47.31 38.70 39.33
CA SER A 334 -47.90 39.27 38.12
C SER A 334 -49.44 39.24 38.12
N THR A 335 -50.06 38.28 38.80
CA THR A 335 -51.53 38.09 38.82
C THR A 335 -52.20 38.57 40.11
N GLY A 336 -51.43 38.96 41.14
CA GLY A 336 -51.94 39.44 42.43
C GLY A 336 -52.69 38.39 43.26
N LYS A 337 -52.73 37.12 42.81
CA LYS A 337 -53.37 36.00 43.50
C LYS A 337 -52.28 35.06 44.04
N LYS A 338 -52.23 34.87 45.36
CA LYS A 338 -51.41 33.82 45.99
C LYS A 338 -51.89 32.44 45.52
N SER A 339 -51.01 31.61 44.95
CA SER A 339 -51.37 30.26 44.53
C SER A 339 -51.51 29.40 45.80
N SER A 340 -52.71 28.88 46.01
CA SER A 340 -53.03 28.06 47.18
C SER A 340 -52.63 26.61 46.92
N THR A 341 -51.34 26.34 46.73
CA THR A 341 -50.84 24.96 46.62
C THR A 341 -49.88 24.65 47.76
N ARG A 342 -50.41 24.69 48.99
CA ARG A 342 -49.74 24.15 50.17
C ARG A 342 -49.76 22.62 50.08
N ARG A 343 -48.74 22.03 49.46
CA ARG A 343 -48.51 20.58 49.52
C ARG A 343 -48.28 20.21 50.99
N LYS A 344 -49.29 19.58 51.62
CA LYS A 344 -49.21 19.10 53.01
C LYS A 344 -47.97 18.21 53.15
N LYS A 345 -47.04 18.58 54.04
CA LYS A 345 -46.00 17.67 54.53
C LYS A 345 -46.70 16.43 55.10
N PRO A 346 -46.34 15.19 54.72
CA PRO A 346 -46.83 14.03 55.44
C PRO A 346 -46.32 14.09 56.88
N ALA A 347 -47.21 13.78 57.82
CA ALA A 347 -46.92 13.76 59.24
C ALA A 347 -45.77 12.79 59.52
N LYS A 348 -44.77 13.25 60.29
CA LYS A 348 -43.81 12.36 60.94
C LYS A 348 -44.59 11.47 61.90
N THR A 349 -44.84 10.22 61.53
CA THR A 349 -45.11 9.15 62.51
C THR A 349 -43.78 8.78 63.15
N GLY A 350 -43.65 9.05 64.45
CA GLY A 350 -42.57 8.52 65.27
C GLY A 350 -42.98 7.20 65.89
N SER A 351 -42.15 6.18 65.72
CA SER A 351 -41.56 5.34 66.79
C SER A 351 -40.26 4.77 66.26
#